data_AF-A0A4Q2X3K9-F1
#
_entry.id   AF-A0A4Q2X3K9-F1
#
_cell.length_a   1.000
_cell.length_b   1.000
_cell.length_c   1.000
_cell.angle_alpha   90.00
_cell.angle_beta   90.00
_cell.angle_gamma   90.00
#
_symmetry.space_group_name_H-M   'P 1'
#
loop_
_entity.id
_entity.type
_entity.pdbx_description
1 polymer ?
#
loop_
_entity_poly.entity_id
_entity_poly.type
_entity_poly.pdbx_seq_one_letter_code
_entity_poly.pdbx_strand_id
1 'polypeptide(L)'
;MLTGLPLTGHVRNRVGSQPVSCRERPRPIVPENRKRYSSSMKTHAITAAITAFLLTCGALAQGVGKLFNITGGTSNSIAKFHHIDIPKGGEQLLGEFRGAGKVTYFYMTDESAGKWYPGLMLKIYWDGQKFPSIHMPVADFFGAIGGRAVPYRSEAMVINHACFMSHLPMPYGNGARFVLENDGDRDYSIRIAYGIDVEQDNSSATEKSRLHGEWRRSNPVKDGLHTLMETRGRGHYIGGFLQVVVRNHGVWFGEGDLLCHVDGRSYVHSPGTEDEYGSCWASPSWPAYDAPLSGHPLNENGVNRMYRWYVHNPVRFRENLKVEIQNQHVNGTPATEGPDDYTSVAFWYQEGASKVVAPQPFPDRQRPSFEEKK
;
A
#
# COMPACT_ATOMS: atom_id res chain seq x y z
N MET A 1 3.81 -46.99 -65.47
CA MET A 1 4.18 -46.01 -66.51
C MET A 1 4.46 -44.67 -65.85
N LEU A 2 5.23 -43.78 -66.50
CA LEU A 2 5.49 -42.39 -66.07
C LEU A 2 4.20 -41.53 -66.11
N THR A 3 4.07 -40.31 -65.55
CA THR A 3 4.98 -39.34 -64.86
C THR A 3 4.42 -39.02 -63.43
N GLY A 4 4.75 -37.97 -62.64
CA GLY A 4 5.57 -36.76 -62.81
C GLY A 4 5.66 -35.89 -61.52
N LEU A 5 6.46 -34.81 -61.53
CA LEU A 5 6.80 -33.84 -60.45
C LEU A 5 7.31 -32.51 -61.10
N PRO A 6 7.73 -31.40 -60.41
CA PRO A 6 7.64 -30.99 -58.98
C PRO A 6 7.33 -29.46 -58.67
N LEU A 7 7.01 -29.19 -57.38
CA LEU A 7 7.47 -28.12 -56.41
C LEU A 7 7.78 -26.62 -56.73
N THR A 8 7.61 -25.81 -55.66
CA THR A 8 8.14 -24.45 -55.33
C THR A 8 7.43 -23.20 -55.92
N GLY A 9 7.45 -22.01 -55.31
CA GLY A 9 8.11 -21.54 -54.07
C GLY A 9 7.73 -20.10 -53.64
N HIS A 10 8.40 -19.57 -52.61
CA HIS A 10 8.07 -18.31 -51.89
C HIS A 10 8.03 -17.01 -52.72
N VAL A 11 7.14 -16.08 -52.33
CA VAL A 11 7.16 -14.67 -52.73
C VAL A 11 8.17 -13.88 -51.89
N ARG A 12 8.95 -13.03 -52.56
CA ARG A 12 9.99 -12.17 -51.97
C ARG A 12 9.40 -10.89 -51.41
N ASN A 13 9.99 -10.38 -50.32
CA ASN A 13 10.20 -8.94 -50.16
C ASN A 13 11.69 -8.70 -49.87
N ARG A 14 12.39 -7.99 -50.78
CA ARG A 14 13.80 -7.64 -50.62
C ARG A 14 13.91 -6.28 -49.94
N VAL A 15 14.58 -6.23 -48.79
CA VAL A 15 15.13 -4.99 -48.25
C VAL A 15 16.32 -4.57 -49.13
N GLY A 16 16.25 -3.35 -49.67
CA GLY A 16 17.32 -2.72 -50.45
C GLY A 16 17.95 -1.57 -49.67
N SER A 17 19.25 -1.66 -49.40
CA SER A 17 20.02 -0.70 -48.61
C SER A 17 20.39 0.58 -49.39
N GLN A 18 20.35 1.75 -48.73
CA GLN A 18 21.37 2.80 -48.87
C GLN A 18 21.56 3.58 -47.55
N PRO A 19 22.78 4.09 -47.27
CA PRO A 19 23.12 4.72 -45.99
C PRO A 19 22.81 6.22 -45.97
N VAL A 20 22.12 6.70 -44.93
CA VAL A 20 21.95 8.15 -44.70
C VAL A 20 23.17 8.69 -43.95
N SER A 21 23.94 9.52 -44.64
CA SER A 21 25.12 10.21 -44.10
C SER A 21 24.74 11.19 -42.98
N CYS A 22 25.51 11.17 -41.88
CA CYS A 22 25.42 12.18 -40.82
C CYS A 22 25.79 13.57 -41.36
N ARG A 23 24.79 14.44 -41.53
CA ARG A 23 25.02 15.88 -41.67
C ARG A 23 25.19 16.54 -40.32
N GLU A 24 25.99 17.60 -40.31
CA GLU A 24 26.60 18.22 -39.14
C GLU A 24 25.55 18.88 -38.22
N ARG A 25 25.77 18.81 -36.90
CA ARG A 25 25.03 19.62 -35.93
C ARG A 25 25.64 21.03 -35.87
N PRO A 26 24.86 22.11 -35.95
CA PRO A 26 25.35 23.45 -35.64
C PRO A 26 25.85 23.52 -34.19
N ARG A 27 27.01 24.14 -33.96
CA ARG A 27 27.52 24.40 -32.61
C ARG A 27 26.69 25.51 -31.96
N PRO A 28 26.30 25.40 -30.68
CA PRO A 28 25.68 26.52 -29.98
C PRO A 28 26.68 27.67 -29.83
N ILE A 29 26.25 28.87 -30.20
CA ILE A 29 27.05 30.10 -30.12
C ILE A 29 27.11 30.53 -28.65
N VAL A 30 28.32 30.69 -28.12
CA VAL A 30 28.57 31.22 -26.76
C VAL A 30 28.65 32.75 -26.84
N PRO A 31 27.80 33.52 -26.14
CA PRO A 31 27.93 34.98 -26.10
C PRO A 31 29.11 35.39 -25.18
N GLU A 32 30.23 35.83 -25.77
CA GLU A 32 31.38 36.35 -25.04
C GLU A 32 31.08 37.76 -24.47
N ASN A 33 30.45 37.82 -23.30
CA ASN A 33 30.13 39.08 -22.64
C ASN A 33 31.25 39.51 -21.68
N ARG A 34 32.32 40.10 -22.24
CA ARG A 34 33.36 40.78 -21.45
C ARG A 34 32.78 42.02 -20.75
N LYS A 35 32.58 41.95 -19.42
CA LYS A 35 32.56 43.14 -18.57
C LYS A 35 33.72 43.10 -17.59
N ARG A 36 34.66 44.03 -17.77
CA ARG A 36 35.70 44.34 -16.78
C ARG A 36 35.01 44.85 -15.51
N TYR A 37 35.40 44.33 -14.35
CA TYR A 37 35.18 45.02 -13.08
C TYR A 37 36.52 45.31 -12.40
N SER A 38 36.63 46.52 -11.87
CA SER A 38 37.82 47.08 -11.24
C SER A 38 38.11 46.45 -9.89
N SER A 39 39.37 46.46 -9.48
CA SER A 39 39.80 46.21 -8.12
C SER A 39 39.27 47.26 -7.14
N SER A 40 38.96 46.85 -5.90
CA SER A 40 39.53 47.38 -4.63
C SER A 40 38.63 47.11 -3.41
N MET A 41 39.24 47.12 -2.22
CA MET A 41 38.67 47.03 -0.86
C MET A 41 38.06 45.66 -0.49
N LYS A 42 38.78 44.77 0.21
CA LYS A 42 39.29 44.80 1.60
C LYS A 42 38.20 44.62 2.68
N THR A 43 38.42 43.55 3.46
CA THR A 43 37.93 43.31 4.83
C THR A 43 36.42 43.10 4.98
N HIS A 44 36.03 41.83 5.12
CA HIS A 44 35.28 41.30 6.28
C HIS A 44 35.41 39.77 6.25
N ALA A 45 36.38 39.25 7.01
CA ALA A 45 36.41 37.82 7.34
C ALA A 45 35.51 37.58 8.57
N ILE A 46 35.16 36.31 8.80
CA ILE A 46 34.33 35.77 9.91
C ILE A 46 32.82 35.76 9.62
N THR A 47 32.20 34.59 9.85
CA THR A 47 30.75 34.26 9.83
C THR A 47 30.04 33.99 8.48
N ALA A 48 30.50 33.00 7.72
CA ALA A 48 29.66 32.32 6.71
C ALA A 48 30.10 30.86 6.43
N ALA A 49 30.51 30.12 7.46
CA ALA A 49 31.11 28.79 7.32
C ALA A 49 30.66 27.75 8.36
N ILE A 50 29.37 27.78 8.77
CA ILE A 50 28.60 26.57 9.14
C ILE A 50 27.19 26.73 8.54
N THR A 51 27.07 26.50 7.23
CA THR A 51 25.83 25.94 6.67
C THR A 51 26.13 24.49 6.34
N ALA A 52 26.55 23.73 7.35
CA ALA A 52 26.71 22.30 7.28
C ALA A 52 25.31 21.69 7.11
N PHE A 53 24.89 21.61 5.85
CA PHE A 53 24.11 20.53 5.26
C PHE A 53 23.43 19.62 6.29
N LEU A 54 22.37 20.12 6.92
CA LEU A 54 21.34 19.28 7.55
C LEU A 54 20.56 18.61 6.42
N LEU A 55 21.23 17.72 5.69
CA LEU A 55 20.57 16.56 5.12
C LEU A 55 20.01 15.80 6.31
N THR A 56 18.73 16.06 6.60
CA THR A 56 17.89 15.09 7.27
C THR A 56 17.94 13.83 6.41
N CYS A 57 18.84 12.92 6.75
CA CYS A 57 18.89 11.59 6.16
C CYS A 57 17.65 10.88 6.71
N GLY A 58 16.50 11.11 6.04
CA GLY A 58 15.26 10.42 6.36
C GLY A 58 15.49 8.92 6.29
N ALA A 59 14.72 8.16 7.05
CA ALA A 59 14.98 6.74 7.29
C ALA A 59 14.56 5.89 6.06
N LEU A 60 15.29 6.04 4.95
CA LEU A 60 15.04 5.36 3.69
C LEU A 60 15.19 3.84 3.85
N ALA A 61 14.39 3.08 3.10
CA ALA A 61 14.68 1.68 2.83
C ALA A 61 15.85 1.60 1.83
N GLN A 62 16.78 0.66 2.03
CA GLN A 62 17.81 0.39 1.03
C GLN A 62 17.19 -0.33 -0.17
N GLY A 63 17.14 0.34 -1.33
CA GLY A 63 16.79 -0.33 -2.59
C GLY A 63 17.90 -1.31 -3.03
N VAL A 64 17.55 -2.31 -3.85
CA VAL A 64 18.47 -3.40 -4.29
C VAL A 64 19.81 -2.89 -4.82
N GLY A 65 19.80 -1.83 -5.67
CA GLY A 65 21.02 -1.20 -6.20
C GLY A 65 21.88 -0.45 -5.18
N LYS A 66 21.50 -0.44 -3.90
CA LYS A 66 22.24 0.13 -2.77
C LYS A 66 22.59 -0.89 -1.69
N LEU A 67 22.26 -2.17 -1.85
CA LEU A 67 22.43 -3.22 -0.84
C LEU A 67 23.90 -3.44 -0.38
N PHE A 68 24.87 -3.06 -1.22
CA PHE A 68 26.30 -3.09 -0.87
C PHE A 68 26.75 -1.89 -0.03
N ASN A 69 25.91 -0.87 0.18
CA ASN A 69 26.23 0.27 1.02
C ASN A 69 26.04 -0.11 2.50
N ILE A 70 27.14 -0.08 3.25
CA ILE A 70 27.10 -0.21 4.70
C ILE A 70 26.51 1.08 5.28
N THR A 71 25.29 1.02 5.82
CA THR A 71 24.70 2.12 6.60
C THR A 71 25.11 2.01 8.07
N GLY A 72 25.06 3.15 8.78
CA GLY A 72 25.08 3.14 10.25
C GLY A 72 23.73 2.66 10.80
N GLY A 73 23.76 2.04 11.97
CA GLY A 73 22.60 1.46 12.64
C GLY A 73 22.89 0.05 13.16
N THR A 74 22.01 -0.48 13.99
CA THR A 74 22.08 -1.87 14.50
C THR A 74 20.75 -2.57 14.36
N SER A 75 20.76 -3.79 13.83
CA SER A 75 19.56 -4.63 13.77
C SER A 75 19.19 -5.16 15.15
N ASN A 76 17.90 -5.21 15.43
CA ASN A 76 17.30 -5.93 16.55
C ASN A 76 16.02 -6.61 16.05
N SER A 77 15.67 -7.78 16.60
CA SER A 77 14.56 -8.57 16.12
C SER A 77 13.82 -9.23 17.27
N ILE A 78 12.49 -9.19 17.22
CA ILE A 78 11.66 -10.11 17.98
C ILE A 78 11.27 -11.23 17.02
N ALA A 79 11.53 -12.48 17.38
CA ALA A 79 11.03 -13.65 16.67
C ALA A 79 10.52 -14.66 17.70
N LYS A 80 9.29 -15.14 17.53
CA LYS A 80 8.61 -16.00 18.50
C LYS A 80 7.76 -17.05 17.79
N PHE A 81 7.76 -18.28 18.32
CA PHE A 81 6.80 -19.34 18.03
C PHE A 81 6.35 -19.94 19.35
N HIS A 82 5.05 -19.87 19.66
CA HIS A 82 4.47 -20.36 20.92
C HIS A 82 2.95 -20.46 20.83
N HIS A 83 2.36 -21.20 21.76
CA HIS A 83 0.93 -21.10 22.07
C HIS A 83 0.63 -19.76 22.74
N ILE A 84 -0.48 -19.14 22.37
CA ILE A 84 -1.03 -17.96 23.05
C ILE A 84 -2.50 -18.19 23.40
N ASP A 85 -2.92 -17.59 24.51
CA ASP A 85 -4.30 -17.55 24.95
C ASP A 85 -4.71 -16.09 25.13
N ILE A 86 -5.56 -15.58 24.24
CA ILE A 86 -6.13 -14.23 24.31
C ILE A 86 -7.63 -14.38 24.58
N PRO A 87 -8.09 -14.22 25.84
CA PRO A 87 -9.51 -14.22 26.16
C PRO A 87 -10.26 -13.16 25.36
N LYS A 88 -11.57 -13.31 25.21
CA LYS A 88 -12.44 -12.26 24.67
C LYS A 88 -12.29 -10.97 25.49
N GLY A 89 -12.00 -9.86 24.79
CA GLY A 89 -11.67 -8.56 25.38
C GLY A 89 -10.23 -8.44 25.90
N GLY A 90 -9.39 -9.46 25.71
CA GLY A 90 -7.99 -9.49 26.12
C GLY A 90 -7.03 -8.89 25.08
N GLU A 91 -5.82 -8.55 25.52
CA GLU A 91 -4.71 -8.11 24.67
C GLU A 91 -3.45 -8.96 24.93
N GLN A 92 -2.65 -9.19 23.88
CA GLN A 92 -1.32 -9.79 23.91
C GLN A 92 -0.30 -8.84 23.30
N LEU A 93 0.75 -8.50 24.04
CA LEU A 93 1.89 -7.76 23.52
C LEU A 93 2.72 -8.66 22.58
N LEU A 94 2.92 -8.25 21.33
CA LEU A 94 3.86 -8.89 20.40
C LEU A 94 5.26 -8.33 20.57
N GLY A 95 5.38 -7.02 20.78
CA GLY A 95 6.68 -6.36 20.92
C GLY A 95 6.59 -4.91 21.34
N GLU A 96 7.61 -4.46 22.06
CA GLU A 96 7.81 -3.06 22.41
C GLU A 96 9.28 -2.69 22.16
N PHE A 97 9.50 -1.63 21.40
CA PHE A 97 10.80 -1.09 21.05
C PHE A 97 10.96 0.29 21.68
N ARG A 98 12.17 0.61 22.17
CA ARG A 98 12.51 1.88 22.81
C ARG A 98 13.46 2.71 21.95
N GLY A 99 13.47 4.02 22.15
CA GLY A 99 14.29 4.95 21.38
C GLY A 99 13.80 5.12 19.95
N ALA A 100 14.66 5.63 19.07
CA ALA A 100 14.36 5.79 17.65
C ALA A 100 14.75 4.57 16.83
N GLY A 101 14.04 4.32 15.73
CA GLY A 101 14.33 3.25 14.80
C GLY A 101 13.29 3.13 13.70
N LYS A 102 13.35 2.02 12.98
CA LYS A 102 12.46 1.71 11.85
C LYS A 102 12.18 0.22 11.82
N VAL A 103 10.91 -0.17 11.88
CA VAL A 103 10.51 -1.54 11.56
C VAL A 103 10.76 -1.76 10.07
N THR A 104 11.53 -2.79 9.72
CA THR A 104 11.91 -3.11 8.33
C THR A 104 11.16 -4.33 7.80
N TYR A 105 10.69 -5.19 8.70
CA TYR A 105 9.91 -6.38 8.36
C TYR A 105 8.97 -6.73 9.51
N PHE A 106 7.72 -7.06 9.19
CA PHE A 106 6.77 -7.66 10.11
C PHE A 106 6.13 -8.86 9.43
N TYR A 107 6.18 -10.03 10.08
CA TYR A 107 5.45 -11.21 9.64
C TYR A 107 4.64 -11.84 10.78
N MET A 108 3.56 -12.52 10.42
CA MET A 108 2.78 -13.33 11.35
C MET A 108 2.16 -14.56 10.62
N THR A 109 1.88 -15.61 11.38
CA THR A 109 1.07 -16.78 10.97
C THR A 109 0.50 -17.48 12.21
N ASP A 110 -0.54 -18.29 12.03
CA ASP A 110 -1.17 -19.12 13.07
C ASP A 110 -1.49 -20.54 12.53
N GLU A 111 -1.86 -21.47 13.41
CA GLU A 111 -2.24 -22.83 12.99
C GLU A 111 -3.57 -22.90 12.21
N SER A 112 -4.27 -21.78 11.97
CA SER A 112 -5.44 -21.75 11.08
C SER A 112 -5.08 -21.93 9.60
N ALA A 113 -3.79 -21.82 9.27
CA ALA A 113 -3.26 -21.91 7.91
C ALA A 113 -3.95 -20.96 6.91
N GLY A 114 -4.30 -19.75 7.38
CA GLY A 114 -4.90 -18.68 6.57
C GLY A 114 -6.42 -18.63 6.58
N LYS A 115 -7.07 -19.27 7.56
CA LYS A 115 -8.48 -19.08 7.92
C LYS A 115 -8.58 -18.32 9.24
N TRP A 116 -8.07 -17.09 9.22
CA TRP A 116 -7.91 -16.27 10.42
C TRP A 116 -9.24 -16.00 11.13
N TYR A 117 -9.17 -15.96 12.46
CA TYR A 117 -10.28 -15.49 13.28
C TYR A 117 -10.42 -13.95 13.18
N PRO A 118 -11.56 -13.42 12.68
CA PRO A 118 -11.72 -11.99 12.37
C PRO A 118 -11.98 -11.08 13.59
N GLY A 119 -11.98 -11.65 14.80
CA GLY A 119 -11.95 -10.93 16.07
C GLY A 119 -10.52 -10.64 16.56
N LEU A 120 -9.49 -11.11 15.85
CA LEU A 120 -8.10 -10.84 16.18
C LEU A 120 -7.63 -9.56 15.50
N MET A 121 -7.41 -8.51 16.29
CA MET A 121 -7.15 -7.15 15.85
C MET A 121 -5.69 -6.77 16.09
N LEU A 122 -5.03 -6.22 15.08
CA LEU A 122 -3.70 -5.64 15.18
C LEU A 122 -3.83 -4.17 15.61
N LYS A 123 -3.12 -3.80 16.69
CA LYS A 123 -2.90 -2.41 17.11
C LYS A 123 -1.42 -2.08 17.09
N ILE A 124 -1.05 -0.99 16.40
CA ILE A 124 0.32 -0.48 16.41
C ILE A 124 0.33 0.99 16.87
N TYR A 125 1.20 1.27 17.84
CA TYR A 125 1.37 2.55 18.49
C TYR A 125 2.78 3.07 18.26
N TRP A 126 2.91 4.37 17.97
CA TRP A 126 4.19 5.05 17.76
C TRP A 126 4.44 6.11 18.82
N ASP A 127 5.71 6.40 19.10
CA ASP A 127 6.19 7.52 19.90
C ASP A 127 5.60 7.62 21.32
N GLY A 128 5.21 6.48 21.92
CA GLY A 128 4.58 6.42 23.23
C GLY A 128 3.12 6.92 23.28
N GLN A 129 2.47 7.12 22.13
CA GLN A 129 1.07 7.55 22.10
C GLN A 129 0.12 6.51 22.69
N LYS A 130 -0.95 7.01 23.33
CA LYS A 130 -2.01 6.18 23.95
C LYS A 130 -3.05 5.68 22.94
N PHE A 131 -3.04 6.20 21.72
CA PHE A 131 -3.89 5.76 20.61
C PHE A 131 -3.05 5.01 19.56
N PRO A 132 -3.61 4.00 18.88
CA PRO A 132 -2.94 3.37 17.76
C PRO A 132 -3.03 4.24 16.50
N SER A 133 -2.03 4.12 15.63
CA SER A 133 -2.06 4.65 14.25
C SER A 133 -2.36 3.56 13.21
N ILE A 134 -2.41 2.29 13.63
CA ILE A 134 -2.92 1.16 12.85
C ILE A 134 -3.87 0.39 13.76
N HIS A 135 -5.13 0.22 13.37
CA HIS A 135 -6.12 -0.56 14.11
C HIS A 135 -7.09 -1.26 13.14
N MET A 136 -6.96 -2.58 13.00
CA MET A 136 -7.69 -3.39 12.01
C MET A 136 -7.58 -4.89 12.31
N PRO A 137 -8.39 -5.78 11.72
CA PRO A 137 -8.15 -7.22 11.79
C PRO A 137 -6.75 -7.57 11.29
N VAL A 138 -6.02 -8.42 12.01
CA VAL A 138 -4.60 -8.70 11.71
C VAL A 138 -4.42 -9.36 10.34
N ALA A 139 -5.38 -10.18 9.90
CA ALA A 139 -5.41 -10.78 8.58
C ALA A 139 -5.59 -9.72 7.47
N ASP A 140 -6.54 -8.81 7.67
CA ASP A 140 -6.91 -7.76 6.73
C ASP A 140 -5.76 -6.75 6.51
N PHE A 141 -4.91 -6.51 7.52
CA PHE A 141 -3.66 -5.74 7.38
C PHE A 141 -2.79 -6.27 6.22
N PHE A 142 -2.71 -7.58 6.04
CA PHE A 142 -1.95 -8.23 4.96
C PHE A 142 -2.81 -8.50 3.71
N GLY A 143 -4.02 -7.95 3.61
CA GLY A 143 -4.94 -8.19 2.49
C GLY A 143 -5.67 -9.52 2.53
N ALA A 144 -5.71 -10.23 3.66
CA ALA A 144 -6.50 -11.45 3.85
C ALA A 144 -7.93 -11.15 4.33
N ILE A 145 -8.59 -10.21 3.64
CA ILE A 145 -9.86 -9.58 4.05
C ILE A 145 -10.94 -10.62 4.40
N GLY A 146 -11.62 -10.41 5.52
CA GLY A 146 -12.64 -11.33 6.03
C GLY A 146 -12.06 -12.66 6.52
N GLY A 147 -10.79 -12.67 6.93
CA GLY A 147 -10.08 -13.86 7.42
C GLY A 147 -9.72 -14.89 6.33
N ARG A 148 -10.00 -14.60 5.05
CA ARG A 148 -9.69 -15.49 3.92
C ARG A 148 -8.37 -15.09 3.26
N ALA A 149 -7.33 -15.87 3.47
CA ALA A 149 -6.06 -15.71 2.75
C ALA A 149 -6.13 -16.18 1.29
N VAL A 150 -5.43 -15.47 0.41
CA VAL A 150 -5.02 -15.93 -0.93
C VAL A 150 -3.55 -15.58 -1.12
N PRO A 151 -2.72 -16.43 -1.76
CA PRO A 151 -1.35 -16.07 -2.08
C PRO A 151 -1.28 -14.90 -3.06
N TYR A 152 -0.36 -13.97 -2.83
CA TYR A 152 -0.03 -12.90 -3.77
C TYR A 152 1.35 -12.31 -3.43
N ARG A 153 2.02 -11.73 -4.42
CA ARG A 153 3.31 -11.06 -4.25
C ARG A 153 3.28 -9.62 -4.76
N SER A 154 3.24 -8.67 -3.83
CA SER A 154 3.44 -7.24 -4.11
C SER A 154 4.80 -6.74 -3.57
N GLU A 155 5.13 -5.49 -3.85
CA GLU A 155 6.33 -4.80 -3.37
C GLU A 155 6.26 -4.56 -1.85
N ALA A 156 5.09 -4.18 -1.33
CA ALA A 156 4.92 -3.79 0.07
C ALA A 156 4.56 -4.96 1.00
N MET A 157 3.81 -5.94 0.50
CA MET A 157 3.30 -7.06 1.27
C MET A 157 3.21 -8.35 0.43
N VAL A 158 3.28 -9.50 1.09
CA VAL A 158 3.24 -10.81 0.46
C VAL A 158 2.44 -11.77 1.35
N ILE A 159 1.56 -12.57 0.75
CA ILE A 159 1.07 -13.81 1.36
C ILE A 159 1.65 -14.96 0.56
N ASN A 160 2.40 -15.85 1.21
CA ASN A 160 2.88 -17.08 0.60
C ASN A 160 2.73 -18.26 1.58
N HIS A 161 2.00 -19.30 1.19
CA HIS A 161 1.82 -20.52 1.97
C HIS A 161 1.43 -20.30 3.46
N ALA A 162 0.51 -19.34 3.69
CA ALA A 162 0.08 -18.84 5.00
C ALA A 162 1.15 -18.13 5.86
N CYS A 163 2.28 -17.71 5.29
CA CYS A 163 3.12 -16.66 5.86
C CYS A 163 2.62 -15.29 5.38
N PHE A 164 2.24 -14.42 6.32
CA PHE A 164 1.73 -13.08 6.06
C PHE A 164 2.83 -12.07 6.36
N MET A 165 3.27 -11.32 5.36
CA MET A 165 4.53 -10.57 5.39
C MET A 165 4.33 -9.13 4.94
N SER A 166 4.93 -8.19 5.66
CA SER A 166 4.96 -6.77 5.33
C SER A 166 6.39 -6.24 5.35
N HIS A 167 6.73 -5.55 4.27
CA HIS A 167 8.01 -4.87 4.02
C HIS A 167 7.85 -3.34 4.06
N LEU A 168 6.68 -2.83 4.50
CA LEU A 168 6.48 -1.39 4.68
C LEU A 168 7.39 -0.86 5.79
N PRO A 169 8.27 0.12 5.51
CA PRO A 169 9.15 0.69 6.52
C PRO A 169 8.34 1.51 7.54
N MET A 170 8.39 1.14 8.82
CA MET A 170 7.64 1.82 9.87
C MET A 170 8.60 2.57 10.83
N PRO A 171 9.05 3.79 10.45
CA PRO A 171 9.89 4.62 11.32
C PRO A 171 9.15 5.09 12.57
N TYR A 172 9.89 5.21 13.67
CA TYR A 172 9.45 5.74 14.96
C TYR A 172 10.60 6.49 15.65
N GLY A 173 10.28 7.56 16.39
CA GLY A 173 11.25 8.42 17.05
C GLY A 173 11.39 8.17 18.56
N ASN A 174 10.30 7.73 19.21
CA ASN A 174 10.27 7.44 20.64
C ASN A 174 9.51 6.13 20.94
N GLY A 175 9.97 5.06 20.31
CA GLY A 175 9.47 3.71 20.50
C GLY A 175 8.26 3.33 19.65
N ALA A 176 8.03 2.02 19.59
CA ALA A 176 6.93 1.38 18.87
C ALA A 176 6.37 0.22 19.69
N ARG A 177 5.05 0.01 19.67
CA ARG A 177 4.39 -1.07 20.41
C ARG A 177 3.38 -1.78 19.51
N PHE A 178 3.50 -3.10 19.44
CA PHE A 178 2.67 -4.00 18.62
C PHE A 178 1.84 -4.89 19.54
N VAL A 179 0.52 -4.88 19.37
CA VAL A 179 -0.44 -5.60 20.23
C VAL A 179 -1.45 -6.33 19.36
N LEU A 180 -1.81 -7.55 19.77
CA LEU A 180 -3.03 -8.21 19.34
C LEU A 180 -4.12 -7.98 20.39
N GLU A 181 -5.30 -7.54 19.97
CA GLU A 181 -6.53 -7.55 20.77
C GLU A 181 -7.45 -8.67 20.26
N ASN A 182 -8.22 -9.29 21.14
CA ASN A 182 -9.36 -10.12 20.77
C ASN A 182 -10.66 -9.36 21.09
N ASP A 183 -11.27 -8.70 20.09
CA ASP A 183 -12.53 -7.95 20.26
C ASP A 183 -13.77 -8.77 19.83
N GLY A 184 -13.57 -10.05 19.49
CA GLY A 184 -14.60 -10.89 18.88
C GLY A 184 -15.54 -11.59 19.85
N ASP A 185 -16.12 -12.70 19.41
CA ASP A 185 -17.17 -13.42 20.12
C ASP A 185 -16.67 -14.54 21.04
N ARG A 186 -15.44 -15.05 20.84
CA ARG A 186 -14.83 -16.18 21.55
C ARG A 186 -13.37 -15.93 21.95
N ASP A 187 -12.84 -16.77 22.84
CA ASP A 187 -11.41 -16.79 23.17
C ASP A 187 -10.57 -17.27 21.98
N TYR A 188 -9.34 -16.76 21.85
CA TYR A 188 -8.39 -17.13 20.82
C TYR A 188 -7.21 -17.88 21.46
N SER A 189 -7.18 -19.20 21.28
CA SER A 189 -6.23 -20.13 21.90
C SER A 189 -5.62 -21.04 20.83
N ILE A 190 -4.40 -20.73 20.39
CA ILE A 190 -3.73 -21.41 19.26
C ILE A 190 -2.23 -21.11 19.26
N ARG A 191 -1.39 -21.87 18.53
CA ARG A 191 0.00 -21.45 18.28
C ARG A 191 0.07 -20.40 17.18
N ILE A 192 0.95 -19.44 17.40
CA ILE A 192 1.34 -18.42 16.42
C ILE A 192 2.85 -18.43 16.22
N ALA A 193 3.29 -18.02 15.03
CA ALA A 193 4.64 -17.54 14.80
C ALA A 193 4.59 -16.09 14.30
N TYR A 194 5.50 -15.26 14.77
CA TYR A 194 5.67 -13.90 14.27
C TYR A 194 7.12 -13.42 14.39
N GLY A 195 7.42 -12.38 13.64
CA GLY A 195 8.67 -11.65 13.78
C GLY A 195 8.52 -10.19 13.41
N ILE A 196 9.26 -9.34 14.11
CA ILE A 196 9.34 -7.90 13.89
C ILE A 196 10.83 -7.54 13.90
N ASP A 197 11.37 -7.23 12.73
CA ASP A 197 12.75 -6.77 12.59
C ASP A 197 12.79 -5.24 12.61
N VAL A 198 13.73 -4.67 13.35
CA VAL A 198 13.95 -3.24 13.45
C VAL A 198 15.40 -2.86 13.19
N GLU A 199 15.58 -1.76 12.49
CA GLU A 199 16.84 -1.02 12.40
C GLU A 199 16.82 0.08 13.47
N GLN A 200 17.70 -0.01 14.46
CA GLN A 200 17.91 1.06 15.45
C GLN A 200 18.98 2.01 14.91
N ASP A 201 18.58 3.25 14.66
CA ASP A 201 19.46 4.33 14.24
C ASP A 201 18.96 5.67 14.82
N ASN A 202 19.88 6.43 15.42
CA ASN A 202 19.63 7.77 15.95
C ASN A 202 19.16 8.75 14.87
N SER A 203 19.47 8.53 13.59
CA SER A 203 18.94 9.36 12.50
C SER A 203 17.40 9.34 12.45
N SER A 204 16.79 8.19 12.79
CA SER A 204 15.34 7.98 12.82
C SER A 204 14.65 8.86 13.87
N ALA A 205 15.37 9.42 14.85
CA ALA A 205 14.81 10.35 15.82
C ALA A 205 14.32 11.66 15.17
N THR A 206 14.87 12.00 14.01
CA THR A 206 14.47 13.18 13.21
C THR A 206 13.49 12.85 12.09
N GLU A 207 13.23 11.55 11.84
CA GLU A 207 12.21 11.13 10.89
C GLU A 207 10.83 11.46 11.46
N LYS A 208 10.05 12.23 10.68
CA LYS A 208 8.71 12.66 11.07
C LYS A 208 7.63 11.70 10.60
N SER A 209 7.89 10.98 9.52
CA SER A 209 6.95 10.04 8.92
C SER A 209 6.55 8.95 9.92
N ARG A 210 5.26 8.63 10.02
CA ARG A 210 4.74 7.43 10.70
C ARG A 210 3.77 6.69 9.78
N LEU A 211 3.85 5.37 9.75
CA LEU A 211 2.89 4.54 9.02
C LEU A 211 1.54 4.56 9.74
N HIS A 212 0.49 4.77 8.96
CA HIS A 212 -0.89 4.66 9.41
C HIS A 212 -1.64 3.64 8.56
N GLY A 213 -2.67 3.05 9.15
CA GLY A 213 -3.49 2.04 8.50
C GLY A 213 -4.91 2.07 9.04
N GLU A 214 -5.88 2.13 8.14
CA GLU A 214 -7.31 2.17 8.49
C GLU A 214 -8.09 1.12 7.71
N TRP A 215 -9.03 0.47 8.39
CA TRP A 215 -9.95 -0.52 7.82
C TRP A 215 -11.36 0.06 7.80
N ARG A 216 -12.07 -0.08 6.68
CA ARG A 216 -13.46 0.37 6.51
C ARG A 216 -14.27 -0.68 5.77
N ARG A 217 -15.57 -0.77 6.08
CA ARG A 217 -16.55 -1.58 5.33
C ARG A 217 -17.85 -0.82 5.13
N SER A 218 -18.33 -0.79 3.89
CA SER A 218 -19.68 -0.33 3.53
C SER A 218 -20.49 -1.54 3.07
N ASN A 219 -21.30 -2.07 3.98
CA ASN A 219 -22.20 -3.20 3.73
C ASN A 219 -23.68 -2.76 3.86
N PRO A 220 -24.46 -2.73 2.77
CA PRO A 220 -23.95 -2.51 1.42
C PRO A 220 -23.39 -1.08 1.28
N VAL A 221 -22.81 -0.75 0.13
CA VAL A 221 -22.48 0.63 -0.23
C VAL A 221 -23.74 1.49 -0.22
N LYS A 222 -23.66 2.68 0.38
CA LYS A 222 -24.74 3.68 0.38
C LYS A 222 -24.38 4.80 -0.58
N ASP A 223 -25.39 5.34 -1.26
CA ASP A 223 -25.25 6.48 -2.18
C ASP A 223 -24.19 6.27 -3.28
N GLY A 224 -23.86 5.01 -3.59
CA GLY A 224 -22.84 4.60 -4.53
C GLY A 224 -21.40 5.00 -4.17
N LEU A 225 -21.08 5.26 -2.89
CA LEU A 225 -19.76 5.75 -2.48
C LEU A 225 -19.20 5.01 -1.24
N HIS A 226 -17.95 4.57 -1.32
CA HIS A 226 -17.21 3.96 -0.23
C HIS A 226 -15.93 4.77 0.04
N THR A 227 -15.86 5.43 1.20
CA THR A 227 -14.63 6.10 1.65
C THR A 227 -13.60 5.05 2.09
N LEU A 228 -12.40 5.07 1.51
CA LEU A 228 -11.27 4.20 1.90
C LEU A 228 -10.55 4.74 3.14
N MET A 229 -10.32 6.06 3.18
CA MET A 229 -9.67 6.74 4.31
C MET A 229 -10.02 8.23 4.36
N GLU A 230 -9.87 8.83 5.55
CA GLU A 230 -9.94 10.28 5.76
C GLU A 230 -8.97 10.69 6.89
N THR A 231 -8.08 11.65 6.65
CA THR A 231 -7.12 12.12 7.66
C THR A 231 -6.83 13.63 7.56
N ARG A 232 -6.20 14.16 8.61
CA ARG A 232 -5.68 15.53 8.70
C ARG A 232 -4.21 15.53 9.11
N GLY A 233 -3.46 16.50 8.60
CA GLY A 233 -2.02 16.64 8.78
C GLY A 233 -1.31 16.75 7.43
N ARG A 234 0.00 16.55 7.43
CA ARG A 234 0.85 16.56 6.22
C ARG A 234 1.38 15.16 5.95
N GLY A 235 1.18 14.65 4.74
CA GLY A 235 1.51 13.26 4.46
C GLY A 235 1.34 12.86 3.00
N HIS A 236 1.28 11.55 2.78
CA HIS A 236 0.97 10.96 1.49
C HIS A 236 0.37 9.55 1.62
N TYR A 237 -0.72 9.30 0.89
CA TYR A 237 -1.36 7.99 0.76
C TYR A 237 -0.58 7.10 -0.21
N ILE A 238 -0.36 5.85 0.18
CA ILE A 238 0.47 4.88 -0.56
C ILE A 238 -0.34 3.72 -1.14
N GLY A 239 -1.65 3.70 -0.98
CA GLY A 239 -2.53 2.63 -1.48
C GLY A 239 -2.92 1.63 -0.40
N GLY A 240 -3.20 0.39 -0.80
CA GLY A 240 -3.69 -0.69 0.05
C GLY A 240 -4.57 -1.67 -0.70
N PHE A 241 -5.56 -2.24 0.01
CA PHE A 241 -6.43 -3.32 -0.47
C PHE A 241 -7.88 -2.85 -0.61
N LEU A 242 -8.59 -3.41 -1.59
CA LEU A 242 -10.05 -3.35 -1.70
C LEU A 242 -10.59 -4.76 -1.96
N GLN A 243 -11.63 -5.14 -1.24
CA GLN A 243 -12.47 -6.28 -1.55
C GLN A 243 -13.87 -5.80 -1.91
N VAL A 244 -14.38 -6.27 -3.05
CA VAL A 244 -15.75 -6.07 -3.50
C VAL A 244 -16.44 -7.43 -3.52
N VAL A 245 -17.47 -7.59 -2.70
CA VAL A 245 -18.41 -8.72 -2.80
C VAL A 245 -19.58 -8.24 -3.64
N VAL A 246 -19.74 -8.74 -4.86
CA VAL A 246 -20.78 -8.26 -5.79
C VAL A 246 -22.13 -8.89 -5.44
N ARG A 247 -23.20 -8.10 -5.47
CA ARG A 247 -24.56 -8.57 -5.21
C ARG A 247 -25.10 -9.44 -6.34
N ASN A 248 -24.85 -9.02 -7.56
CA ASN A 248 -25.38 -9.66 -8.77
C ASN A 248 -24.22 -10.33 -9.51
N HIS A 249 -24.06 -11.65 -9.32
CA HIS A 249 -23.01 -12.42 -9.98
C HIS A 249 -23.13 -12.29 -11.51
N GLY A 250 -22.02 -12.02 -12.19
CA GLY A 250 -22.01 -11.81 -13.65
C GLY A 250 -22.41 -10.39 -14.09
N VAL A 251 -22.72 -9.47 -13.18
CA VAL A 251 -22.78 -8.03 -13.45
C VAL A 251 -21.39 -7.43 -13.24
N TRP A 252 -21.02 -6.46 -14.08
CA TRP A 252 -19.73 -5.78 -13.97
C TRP A 252 -19.75 -4.79 -12.79
N PHE A 253 -18.69 -4.75 -11.99
CA PHE A 253 -18.63 -3.95 -10.76
C PHE A 253 -17.62 -2.79 -10.82
N GLY A 254 -16.83 -2.71 -11.89
CA GLY A 254 -15.61 -1.92 -11.92
C GLY A 254 -15.72 -0.52 -12.50
N GLU A 255 -16.90 -0.06 -12.94
CA GLU A 255 -17.07 1.27 -13.57
C GLU A 255 -16.87 2.46 -12.61
N GLY A 256 -16.64 2.21 -11.31
CA GLY A 256 -16.57 3.26 -10.30
C GLY A 256 -15.23 4.00 -10.28
N ASP A 257 -15.26 5.34 -10.37
CA ASP A 257 -14.09 6.20 -10.22
C ASP A 257 -13.43 6.05 -8.83
N LEU A 258 -12.09 6.19 -8.78
CA LEU A 258 -11.41 6.57 -7.55
C LEU A 258 -11.37 8.11 -7.45
N LEU A 259 -11.93 8.65 -6.36
CA LEU A 259 -12.00 10.07 -6.06
C LEU A 259 -10.98 10.46 -4.97
N CYS A 260 -10.21 11.50 -5.23
CA CYS A 260 -9.28 12.09 -4.27
C CYS A 260 -9.70 13.51 -3.91
N HIS A 261 -9.84 13.77 -2.60
CA HIS A 261 -10.10 15.10 -2.04
C HIS A 261 -8.86 15.53 -1.24
N VAL A 262 -8.07 16.45 -1.79
CA VAL A 262 -6.75 16.85 -1.30
C VAL A 262 -6.74 18.34 -1.01
N ASP A 263 -6.50 18.71 0.25
CA ASP A 263 -6.35 20.12 0.68
C ASP A 263 -7.47 21.04 0.14
N GLY A 264 -8.72 20.57 0.21
CA GLY A 264 -9.91 21.30 -0.28
C GLY A 264 -10.19 21.23 -1.79
N ARG A 265 -9.47 20.41 -2.56
CA ARG A 265 -9.69 20.19 -4.00
C ARG A 265 -10.08 18.75 -4.29
N SER A 266 -11.10 18.54 -5.13
CA SER A 266 -11.56 17.22 -5.55
C SER A 266 -11.15 16.91 -6.99
N TYR A 267 -10.72 15.69 -7.29
CA TYR A 267 -10.46 15.22 -8.64
C TYR A 267 -10.64 13.69 -8.76
N VAL A 268 -10.96 13.23 -9.97
CA VAL A 268 -10.93 11.80 -10.34
C VAL A 268 -9.47 11.39 -10.50
N HIS A 269 -9.03 10.40 -9.72
CA HIS A 269 -7.68 9.84 -9.76
C HIS A 269 -7.57 8.71 -10.80
N SER A 270 -8.61 7.88 -10.90
CA SER A 270 -8.75 6.82 -11.90
C SER A 270 -10.21 6.75 -12.37
N PRO A 271 -10.50 6.61 -13.68
CA PRO A 271 -11.85 6.64 -14.25
C PRO A 271 -12.58 5.27 -14.17
N GLY A 272 -12.05 4.35 -13.37
CA GLY A 272 -12.51 2.98 -13.22
C GLY A 272 -11.74 2.27 -12.11
N THR A 273 -12.38 1.25 -11.54
CA THR A 273 -11.82 0.41 -10.48
C THR A 273 -10.79 -0.56 -11.05
N GLU A 274 -11.01 -1.15 -12.23
CA GLU A 274 -9.98 -1.95 -12.89
C GLU A 274 -8.77 -1.09 -13.26
N ASP A 275 -9.02 0.12 -13.76
CA ASP A 275 -7.97 1.07 -14.16
C ASP A 275 -7.09 1.45 -12.97
N GLU A 276 -7.69 1.64 -11.79
CA GLU A 276 -6.96 1.97 -10.57
C GLU A 276 -6.05 0.80 -10.15
N TYR A 277 -6.58 -0.42 -10.20
CA TYR A 277 -5.85 -1.63 -9.82
C TYR A 277 -4.96 -2.20 -10.95
N GLY A 278 -4.89 -1.52 -12.11
CA GLY A 278 -3.91 -1.77 -13.17
C GLY A 278 -4.32 -2.82 -14.19
N SER A 279 -5.60 -2.89 -14.51
CA SER A 279 -6.15 -3.55 -15.71
C SER A 279 -6.99 -2.55 -16.50
N CYS A 280 -7.43 -2.88 -17.72
CA CYS A 280 -8.34 -2.07 -18.52
C CYS A 280 -9.28 -3.00 -19.29
N TRP A 281 -10.46 -2.50 -19.72
CA TRP A 281 -11.44 -3.29 -20.48
C TRP A 281 -11.81 -4.61 -19.79
N ALA A 282 -11.94 -4.54 -18.46
CA ALA A 282 -12.27 -5.69 -17.64
C ALA A 282 -13.76 -6.05 -17.76
N SER A 283 -14.14 -7.13 -17.09
CA SER A 283 -15.50 -7.70 -17.11
C SER A 283 -15.69 -8.55 -15.85
N PRO A 284 -16.87 -9.13 -15.59
CA PRO A 284 -17.08 -9.99 -14.41
C PRO A 284 -16.08 -11.16 -14.32
N SER A 285 -15.54 -11.62 -15.46
CA SER A 285 -14.48 -12.62 -15.54
C SER A 285 -13.07 -12.02 -15.58
N TRP A 286 -12.85 -10.86 -14.96
CA TRP A 286 -11.54 -10.22 -14.83
C TRP A 286 -10.54 -11.21 -14.19
N PRO A 287 -9.50 -11.67 -14.91
CA PRO A 287 -8.61 -12.71 -14.40
C PRO A 287 -7.85 -12.26 -13.16
N ALA A 288 -7.47 -13.25 -12.34
CA ALA A 288 -6.60 -13.01 -11.20
C ALA A 288 -5.14 -12.82 -11.64
N TYR A 289 -4.43 -11.89 -10.99
CA TYR A 289 -3.00 -11.65 -11.19
C TYR A 289 -2.36 -10.99 -9.97
N ASP A 290 -1.04 -11.10 -9.86
CA ASP A 290 -0.22 -10.27 -9.00
C ASP A 290 0.93 -9.60 -9.78
N ALA A 291 1.25 -8.38 -9.36
CA ALA A 291 2.42 -7.62 -9.81
C ALA A 291 2.92 -6.73 -8.65
N PRO A 292 4.15 -6.19 -8.71
CA PRO A 292 4.73 -5.47 -7.57
C PRO A 292 3.88 -4.30 -7.07
N LEU A 293 3.30 -3.51 -7.97
CA LEU A 293 2.56 -2.29 -7.61
C LEU A 293 1.04 -2.43 -7.64
N SER A 294 0.48 -3.48 -8.24
CA SER A 294 -0.96 -3.77 -8.15
C SER A 294 -1.30 -5.20 -8.54
N GLY A 295 -2.49 -5.65 -8.18
CA GLY A 295 -2.95 -7.01 -8.44
C GLY A 295 -4.44 -7.19 -8.18
N HIS A 296 -4.96 -8.31 -8.65
CA HIS A 296 -6.31 -8.81 -8.43
C HIS A 296 -6.22 -10.29 -7.96
N PRO A 297 -5.69 -10.58 -6.75
CA PRO A 297 -5.37 -11.96 -6.35
C PRO A 297 -6.58 -12.88 -6.07
N LEU A 298 -7.82 -12.38 -6.11
CA LEU A 298 -9.03 -13.19 -5.92
C LEU A 298 -10.17 -12.69 -6.81
N ASN A 299 -10.73 -13.60 -7.62
CA ASN A 299 -12.04 -13.46 -8.26
C ASN A 299 -12.73 -14.83 -8.17
N GLU A 300 -13.51 -15.06 -7.12
CA GLU A 300 -14.25 -16.31 -6.92
C GLU A 300 -15.60 -16.06 -6.24
N ASN A 301 -16.66 -16.67 -6.78
CA ASN A 301 -18.02 -16.65 -6.20
C ASN A 301 -18.50 -15.23 -5.85
N GLY A 302 -18.22 -14.26 -6.73
CA GLY A 302 -18.59 -12.85 -6.53
C GLY A 302 -17.68 -12.06 -5.59
N VAL A 303 -16.71 -12.69 -4.93
CA VAL A 303 -15.69 -12.00 -4.13
C VAL A 303 -14.51 -11.65 -5.02
N ASN A 304 -14.29 -10.35 -5.21
CA ASN A 304 -13.16 -9.77 -5.93
C ASN A 304 -12.25 -9.08 -4.92
N ARG A 305 -10.93 -9.28 -5.01
CA ARG A 305 -9.96 -8.59 -4.13
C ARG A 305 -8.79 -8.07 -4.93
N MET A 306 -8.50 -6.79 -4.75
CA MET A 306 -7.47 -6.04 -5.44
C MET A 306 -6.51 -5.36 -4.46
N TYR A 307 -5.33 -4.99 -4.94
CA TYR A 307 -4.40 -4.13 -4.22
C TYR A 307 -3.67 -3.17 -5.15
N ARG A 308 -3.25 -2.02 -4.61
CA ARG A 308 -2.49 -0.97 -5.30
C ARG A 308 -1.47 -0.33 -4.36
N TRP A 309 -0.28 -0.05 -4.86
CA TRP A 309 0.80 0.60 -4.11
C TRP A 309 1.40 1.77 -4.91
N TYR A 310 1.21 3.01 -4.44
CA TYR A 310 1.74 4.22 -5.08
C TYR A 310 3.18 4.50 -4.64
N VAL A 311 4.10 3.58 -4.91
CA VAL A 311 5.52 3.74 -4.53
C VAL A 311 6.17 4.93 -5.26
N HIS A 312 5.84 5.12 -6.54
CA HIS A 312 6.44 6.17 -7.38
C HIS A 312 5.65 7.48 -7.40
N ASN A 313 4.33 7.42 -7.16
CA ASN A 313 3.38 8.51 -7.37
C ASN A 313 2.35 8.65 -6.21
N PRO A 314 2.76 8.67 -4.93
CA PRO A 314 1.82 8.70 -3.82
C PRO A 314 1.00 9.99 -3.77
N VAL A 315 -0.26 9.89 -3.36
CA VAL A 315 -1.19 11.03 -3.28
C VAL A 315 -0.81 11.90 -2.08
N ARG A 316 -0.19 13.06 -2.34
CA ARG A 316 0.40 13.94 -1.30
C ARG A 316 -0.58 15.00 -0.83
N PHE A 317 -0.59 15.28 0.46
CA PHE A 317 -1.46 16.27 1.11
C PHE A 317 -0.70 17.09 2.17
N ARG A 318 -1.15 18.32 2.45
CA ARG A 318 -0.53 19.26 3.40
C ARG A 318 -1.36 19.51 4.65
N GLU A 319 -2.67 19.39 4.53
CA GLU A 319 -3.65 19.69 5.57
C GLU A 319 -4.69 18.57 5.74
N ASN A 320 -5.21 18.01 4.64
CA ASN A 320 -6.22 16.96 4.68
C ASN A 320 -6.25 16.11 3.40
N LEU A 321 -6.65 14.85 3.58
CA LEU A 321 -6.91 13.89 2.49
C LEU A 321 -8.14 13.06 2.83
N LYS A 322 -9.06 12.94 1.86
CA LYS A 322 -10.10 11.90 1.81
C LYS A 322 -9.96 11.15 0.49
N VAL A 323 -10.04 9.82 0.54
CA VAL A 323 -10.02 8.95 -0.65
C VAL A 323 -11.29 8.12 -0.65
N GLU A 324 -12.00 8.11 -1.77
CA GLU A 324 -13.25 7.38 -1.94
C GLU A 324 -13.25 6.62 -3.27
N ILE A 325 -13.97 5.51 -3.33
CA ILE A 325 -14.24 4.80 -4.58
C ILE A 325 -15.75 4.71 -4.77
N GLN A 326 -16.19 4.86 -6.01
CA GLN A 326 -17.60 4.71 -6.34
C GLN A 326 -17.96 3.21 -6.49
N ASN A 327 -19.22 2.88 -6.22
CA ASN A 327 -19.81 1.60 -6.60
C ASN A 327 -20.75 1.85 -7.79
N GLN A 328 -20.31 1.41 -8.98
CA GLN A 328 -21.03 1.57 -10.23
C GLN A 328 -20.94 0.29 -11.06
N HIS A 329 -22.06 -0.08 -11.68
CA HIS A 329 -22.13 -1.20 -12.64
C HIS A 329 -22.18 -0.72 -14.10
N VAL A 330 -22.43 0.57 -14.28
CA VAL A 330 -22.49 1.29 -15.57
C VAL A 330 -21.88 2.67 -15.35
N ASN A 331 -20.98 3.09 -16.23
CA ASN A 331 -20.28 4.37 -16.16
C ASN A 331 -21.21 5.57 -15.85
N GLY A 332 -20.83 6.38 -14.88
CA GLY A 332 -21.57 7.56 -14.41
C GLY A 332 -22.83 7.25 -13.60
N THR A 333 -23.13 5.98 -13.31
CA THR A 333 -24.38 5.56 -12.66
C THR A 333 -24.10 4.84 -11.33
N PRO A 334 -24.31 5.50 -10.18
CA PRO A 334 -24.27 4.90 -8.84
C PRO A 334 -25.16 3.65 -8.74
N ALA A 335 -24.61 2.54 -8.24
CA ALA A 335 -25.33 1.29 -8.01
C ALA A 335 -26.26 1.37 -6.79
N THR A 336 -27.33 2.16 -6.88
CA THR A 336 -28.32 2.34 -5.80
C THR A 336 -29.35 1.21 -5.72
N GLU A 337 -29.68 0.60 -6.86
CA GLU A 337 -30.53 -0.59 -6.94
C GLU A 337 -29.69 -1.87 -6.94
N GLY A 338 -29.42 -2.36 -5.73
CA GLY A 338 -28.59 -3.53 -5.50
C GLY A 338 -27.09 -3.24 -5.29
N PRO A 339 -26.72 -2.28 -4.41
CA PRO A 339 -25.32 -2.00 -4.08
C PRO A 339 -24.58 -3.22 -3.53
N ASP A 340 -23.30 -3.26 -3.84
CA ASP A 340 -22.35 -4.29 -3.41
C ASP A 340 -21.87 -4.07 -1.96
N ASP A 341 -21.03 -4.96 -1.45
CA ASP A 341 -20.36 -4.83 -0.15
C ASP A 341 -18.86 -4.60 -0.34
N TYR A 342 -18.39 -3.40 0.05
CA TYR A 342 -17.01 -2.97 -0.12
C TYR A 342 -16.29 -2.99 1.23
N THR A 343 -15.12 -3.63 1.29
CA THR A 343 -14.20 -3.59 2.44
C THR A 343 -12.82 -3.16 1.99
N SER A 344 -12.26 -2.12 2.59
CA SER A 344 -10.95 -1.58 2.22
C SER A 344 -9.98 -1.54 3.39
N VAL A 345 -8.68 -1.66 3.10
CA VAL A 345 -7.60 -1.31 4.00
C VAL A 345 -6.69 -0.30 3.31
N ALA A 346 -6.56 0.89 3.90
CA ALA A 346 -5.82 2.01 3.34
C ALA A 346 -4.58 2.33 4.19
N PHE A 347 -3.43 2.53 3.54
CA PHE A 347 -2.15 2.84 4.17
C PHE A 347 -1.60 4.19 3.72
N TRP A 348 -1.08 4.98 4.66
CA TRP A 348 -0.45 6.26 4.37
C TRP A 348 0.67 6.57 5.36
N TYR A 349 1.51 7.53 4.99
CA TYR A 349 2.48 8.14 5.89
C TYR A 349 2.08 9.59 6.18
N GLN A 350 2.21 10.06 7.41
CA GLN A 350 2.09 11.48 7.75
C GLN A 350 3.10 11.91 8.83
N GLU A 351 3.30 13.21 8.97
CA GLU A 351 4.10 13.81 10.03
C GLU A 351 3.46 13.53 11.40
N GLY A 352 4.17 12.76 12.24
CA GLY A 352 3.76 12.39 13.58
C GLY A 352 2.69 11.29 13.63
N ALA A 353 2.55 10.68 14.80
CA ALA A 353 1.51 9.71 15.08
C ALA A 353 0.15 10.41 15.24
N SER A 354 -0.89 9.88 14.58
CA SER A 354 -2.27 10.32 14.75
C SER A 354 -3.21 9.13 14.98
N LYS A 355 -4.39 9.41 15.56
CA LYS A 355 -5.40 8.39 15.85
C LYS A 355 -6.20 8.08 14.58
N VAL A 356 -6.20 6.82 14.18
CA VAL A 356 -7.08 6.33 13.09
C VAL A 356 -8.49 6.05 13.59
N VAL A 357 -9.45 5.98 12.67
CA VAL A 357 -10.82 5.54 13.00
C VAL A 357 -10.77 4.09 13.49
N ALA A 358 -11.47 3.78 14.58
CA ALA A 358 -11.59 2.41 15.03
C ALA A 358 -12.51 1.63 14.07
N PRO A 359 -12.18 0.37 13.72
CA PRO A 359 -13.09 -0.50 12.96
C PRO A 359 -14.47 -0.60 13.62
N GLN A 360 -15.48 -0.93 12.81
CA GLN A 360 -16.82 -1.24 13.31
C GLN A 360 -16.74 -2.39 14.35
N PRO A 361 -17.67 -2.47 15.32
CA PRO A 361 -17.76 -3.58 16.26
C PRO A 361 -17.79 -4.95 15.56
N PHE A 362 -17.25 -5.99 16.21
CA PHE A 362 -17.16 -7.33 15.63
C PHE A 362 -18.46 -7.84 14.96
N PRO A 363 -19.67 -7.72 15.56
CA PRO A 363 -20.91 -8.16 14.91
C PRO A 363 -21.19 -7.47 13.56
N ASP A 364 -20.89 -6.17 13.44
CA ASP A 364 -21.09 -5.41 12.20
C ASP A 364 -20.05 -5.83 11.14
N ARG A 365 -18.81 -6.10 11.55
CA ARG A 365 -17.77 -6.66 10.67
C ARG A 365 -18.13 -8.07 10.18
N GLN A 366 -18.84 -8.86 10.98
CA GLN A 366 -19.24 -10.23 10.65
C GLN A 366 -20.61 -10.36 9.98
N ARG A 367 -21.37 -9.27 9.83
CA ARG A 367 -22.66 -9.31 9.12
C ARG A 367 -22.47 -9.84 7.69
N PRO A 368 -23.32 -10.78 7.21
CA PRO A 368 -23.33 -11.22 5.82
C PRO A 368 -23.41 -10.05 4.84
N SER A 369 -22.78 -10.15 3.67
CA SER A 369 -22.85 -9.13 2.62
C SER A 369 -24.29 -8.92 2.13
N PHE A 370 -25.03 -10.02 1.97
CA PHE A 370 -26.41 -10.01 1.49
C PHE A 370 -27.25 -11.00 2.30
N GLU A 371 -28.55 -10.71 2.43
CA GLU A 371 -29.50 -11.67 2.97
C GLU A 371 -29.71 -12.81 1.95
N GLU A 372 -29.76 -14.05 2.42
CA GLU A 372 -30.19 -15.18 1.60
C GLU A 372 -31.66 -14.96 1.20
N LYS A 373 -31.93 -14.96 -0.11
CA LYS A 373 -33.31 -15.06 -0.60
C LYS A 373 -33.85 -16.44 -0.21
N LYS A 374 -34.77 -16.47 0.74
CA LYS A 374 -35.55 -17.66 1.14
C LYS A 374 -36.44 -18.15 -0.01
#